data_AF-A0A161I7C4-F1
#
_entry.id   AF-A0A161I7C4-F1
#
_cell.length_a   1.000
_cell.length_b   1.000
_cell.length_c   1.000
_cell.angle_alpha   90.00
_cell.angle_beta   90.00
_cell.angle_gamma   90.00
#
_symmetry.space_group_name_H-M   'P 1'
#
loop_
_entity.id
_entity.type
_entity.pdbx_description
1 polymer ?
#
loop_
_entity_poly.entity_id
_entity_poly.type
_entity_poly.pdbx_seq_one_letter_code
_entity_poly.pdbx_strand_id
1 'polypeptide(L)'
;MMRHKADVSDGDFDIYASYHGTGDGRYMGGLSVIRKSDRKILFPFDGAPQIGPYATPAEAREAAVEYGRKIIAADRAVPEE
;
A
#
# COMPACT_ATOMS: atom_id res chain seq x y z
N MET A 1 -12.36 -15.98 13.14
CA MET A 1 -11.30 -15.65 12.16
C MET A 1 -10.98 -14.17 12.32
N MET A 2 -9.83 -13.80 12.89
CA MET A 2 -9.42 -12.40 13.03
C MET A 2 -9.32 -11.77 11.65
N ARG A 3 -10.25 -10.87 11.31
CA ARG A 3 -10.09 -9.98 10.16
C ARG A 3 -8.89 -9.08 10.48
N HIS A 4 -7.78 -9.25 9.77
CA HIS A 4 -6.72 -8.25 9.76
C HIS A 4 -7.36 -6.93 9.34
N LYS A 5 -7.50 -6.00 10.29
CA LYS A 5 -8.03 -4.67 10.03
C LYS A 5 -7.05 -4.00 9.05
N ALA A 6 -7.57 -3.45 7.96
CA ALA A 6 -6.75 -2.62 7.07
C ALA A 6 -6.08 -1.51 7.90
N ASP A 7 -4.85 -1.17 7.54
CA ASP A 7 -4.10 -0.11 8.22
C ASP A 7 -4.82 1.23 8.06
N VAL A 8 -5.32 1.46 6.83
CA VAL A 8 -6.21 2.56 6.48
C VAL A 8 -7.34 1.99 5.63
N SER A 9 -8.58 2.36 5.94
CA SER A 9 -9.74 2.04 5.12
C SER A 9 -10.37 3.37 4.70
N ASP A 10 -10.48 3.60 3.39
CA ASP A 10 -10.98 4.83 2.80
C ASP A 10 -12.21 4.52 1.96
N GLY A 11 -13.36 4.36 2.64
CA GLY A 11 -14.62 3.96 2.00
C GLY A 11 -14.53 2.59 1.33
N ASP A 12 -14.48 2.60 0.01
CA ASP A 12 -14.35 1.42 -0.85
C ASP A 12 -12.91 0.90 -1.00
N PHE A 13 -11.92 1.49 -0.34
CA PHE A 13 -10.53 1.07 -0.51
C PHE A 13 -9.94 0.60 0.82
N ASP A 14 -9.23 -0.52 0.80
CA ASP A 14 -8.48 -1.03 1.94
C ASP A 14 -6.97 -0.99 1.64
N ILE A 15 -6.21 -0.28 2.49
CA ILE A 15 -4.76 -0.18 2.45
C ILE A 15 -4.16 -1.09 3.52
N TYR A 16 -3.27 -1.98 3.09
CA TYR A 16 -2.46 -2.82 3.96
C TYR A 16 -1.01 -2.40 3.83
N ALA A 17 -0.52 -1.69 4.84
CA ALA A 17 0.89 -1.38 4.96
C ALA A 17 1.59 -2.47 5.79
N SER A 18 2.73 -2.90 5.28
CA SER A 18 3.61 -3.90 5.87
C SER A 18 5.05 -3.46 5.61
N TYR A 19 6.00 -4.14 6.25
CA TYR A 19 7.41 -3.95 5.96
C TYR A 19 8.10 -5.30 5.98
N HIS A 20 9.20 -5.41 5.25
CA HIS A 20 10.10 -6.55 5.34
C HIS A 20 11.53 -6.05 5.42
N GLY A 21 12.32 -6.63 6.33
CA GLY A 21 13.75 -6.34 6.44
C GLY A 21 14.50 -7.01 5.30
N THR A 22 15.43 -6.29 4.68
CA THR A 22 16.41 -6.84 3.75
C THR A 22 17.67 -7.28 4.50
N GLY A 23 18.43 -8.20 3.92
CA GLY A 23 19.67 -8.72 4.51
C GLY A 23 20.72 -7.64 4.79
N ASP A 24 20.66 -6.52 4.09
CA ASP A 24 21.55 -5.35 4.25
C ASP A 24 21.20 -4.44 5.45
N GLY A 25 20.25 -4.84 6.30
CA GLY A 25 19.83 -4.03 7.46
C GLY A 25 18.95 -2.83 7.11
N ARG A 26 18.31 -2.86 5.93
CA ARG A 26 17.32 -1.86 5.52
C ARG A 26 15.92 -2.47 5.51
N TYR A 27 14.90 -1.63 5.41
CA TYR A 27 13.50 -2.04 5.43
C TYR A 27 12.81 -1.62 4.14
N MET A 28 12.12 -2.56 3.50
CA MET A 28 11.29 -2.30 2.34
C MET A 28 9.82 -2.25 2.79
N GLY A 29 9.14 -1.18 2.41
CA GLY A 29 7.69 -1.03 2.58
C GLY A 29 6.96 -1.98 1.65
N GLY A 30 6.14 -2.84 2.25
CA GLY A 30 5.15 -3.65 1.54
C GLY A 30 3.81 -2.94 1.56
N LEU A 31 3.21 -2.75 0.38
CA LEU A 31 1.90 -2.14 0.25
C LEU A 31 0.97 -3.09 -0.48
N SER A 32 -0.27 -3.17 -0.02
CA SER A 32 -1.37 -3.73 -0.81
C SER A 32 -2.57 -2.81 -0.75
N VAL A 33 -3.05 -2.37 -1.90
CA VAL A 33 -4.25 -1.53 -2.04
C VAL A 33 -5.30 -2.35 -2.76
N ILE A 34 -6.44 -2.54 -2.10
CA ILE A 34 -7.55 -3.31 -2.63
C ILE A 34 -8.77 -2.40 -2.75
N ARG A 35 -9.34 -2.32 -3.94
CA ARG A 35 -10.61 -1.64 -4.19
C ARG A 35 -11.74 -2.63 -3.97
N LYS A 36 -12.55 -2.42 -2.95
CA LYS A 36 -13.66 -3.28 -2.52
C LYS A 36 -14.80 -3.28 -3.52
N SER A 37 -15.01 -2.19 -4.26
CA SER A 37 -16.10 -2.06 -5.23
C SER A 37 -16.08 -3.18 -6.28
N ASP A 38 -14.90 -3.57 -6.75
CA ASP A 38 -14.69 -4.64 -7.73
C ASP A 38 -13.70 -5.72 -7.26
N ARG A 39 -13.27 -5.64 -5.99
CA ARG A 39 -12.24 -6.51 -5.38
C ARG A 39 -10.93 -6.54 -6.17
N LYS A 40 -10.62 -5.48 -6.91
CA LYS A 40 -9.39 -5.37 -7.69
C LYS A 40 -8.23 -4.96 -6.80
N ILE A 41 -7.08 -5.58 -7.05
CA ILE A 41 -5.81 -5.18 -6.46
C ILE A 41 -5.27 -4.02 -7.30
N LEU A 42 -5.20 -2.82 -6.72
CA LEU A 42 -4.57 -1.66 -7.36
C LEU A 42 -3.06 -1.66 -7.17
N PHE A 43 -2.59 -2.27 -6.08
CA PHE A 43 -1.18 -2.42 -5.79
C PHE A 43 -0.92 -3.68 -4.96
N PRO A 44 0.16 -4.44 -5.23
CA PRO A 44 1.11 -4.22 -6.32
C PRO A 44 0.50 -4.58 -7.68
N PHE A 45 0.86 -3.83 -8.72
CA PHE A 45 0.62 -4.17 -10.11
C PHE A 45 1.91 -4.74 -10.73
N ASP A 46 1.82 -5.31 -11.93
CA ASP A 46 2.98 -5.85 -12.63
C ASP A 46 4.03 -4.75 -12.89
N GLY A 47 5.24 -4.91 -12.34
CA GLY A 47 6.28 -3.87 -12.39
C GLY A 47 6.13 -2.74 -11.34
N ALA A 48 5.31 -2.93 -10.30
CA ALA A 48 5.16 -1.96 -9.23
C ALA A 48 6.51 -1.56 -8.59
N PRO A 49 6.75 -0.25 -8.36
CA PRO A 49 7.97 0.21 -7.73
C PRO A 49 8.05 -0.28 -6.27
N GLN A 50 9.27 -0.60 -5.83
CA GLN A 50 9.51 -0.92 -4.44
C GLN A 50 9.46 0.36 -3.59
N ILE A 51 8.81 0.28 -2.43
CA ILE A 51 8.71 1.40 -1.50
C ILE A 51 9.89 1.29 -0.54
N GLY A 52 10.98 2.03 -0.77
CA GLY A 52 12.20 1.99 0.04
C GLY A 52 13.47 1.84 -0.80
N PRO A 53 14.62 1.48 -0.19
CA PRO A 53 14.78 1.00 1.19
C PRO A 53 14.87 2.12 2.25
N TYR A 54 14.28 1.89 3.42
CA TYR A 54 14.29 2.80 4.57
C TYR A 54 15.22 2.32 5.68
N ALA A 55 15.63 3.24 6.55
CA ALA A 55 16.47 2.94 7.70
C ALA A 55 15.68 2.27 8.83
N THR A 56 14.38 2.58 8.95
CA THR A 56 13.52 2.04 10.01
C THR A 56 12.24 1.39 9.46
N PRO A 57 11.67 0.40 10.18
CA PRO A 57 10.40 -0.21 9.79
C PRO A 57 9.21 0.76 9.90
N ALA A 58 9.30 1.77 10.77
CA ALA A 58 8.30 2.81 10.90
C ALA A 58 8.21 3.65 9.62
N GLU A 59 9.34 4.16 9.12
CA GLU A 59 9.40 4.89 7.85
C GLU A 59 8.88 4.04 6.69
N ALA A 60 9.25 2.76 6.62
CA ALA A 60 8.78 1.86 5.57
C ALA A 60 7.26 1.70 5.57
N ARG A 61 6.65 1.58 6.75
CA ARG A 61 5.20 1.49 6.90
C ARG A 61 4.52 2.82 6.56
N GLU A 62 5.02 3.94 7.08
CA GLU A 62 4.45 5.27 6.83
C GLU A 62 4.48 5.61 5.34
N ALA A 63 5.61 5.34 4.67
CA ALA A 63 5.72 5.54 3.23
C ALA A 63 4.78 4.63 2.43
N ALA A 64 4.59 3.38 2.85
CA ALA A 64 3.61 2.49 2.24
C ALA A 64 2.18 3.02 2.38
N VAL A 65 1.80 3.50 3.58
CA VAL A 65 0.48 4.11 3.81
C VAL A 65 0.29 5.35 2.94
N GLU A 66 1.27 6.25 2.91
CA GLU A 66 1.20 7.48 2.11
C GLU A 66 1.07 7.17 0.62
N TYR A 67 1.85 6.21 0.12
CA TYR A 67 1.78 5.76 -1.26
C TYR A 67 0.41 5.15 -1.58
N GLY A 68 -0.14 4.32 -0.68
CA GLY A 68 -1.49 3.77 -0.82
C GLY A 68 -2.56 4.85 -0.95
N ARG A 69 -2.48 5.92 -0.15
CA ARG A 69 -3.38 7.07 -0.25
C ARG A 69 -3.25 7.80 -1.59
N LYS A 70 -2.03 7.95 -2.11
CA LYS A 70 -1.79 8.55 -3.44
C LYS A 70 -2.41 7.71 -4.55
N ILE A 71 -2.35 6.37 -4.47
CA ILE A 71 -3.00 5.48 -5.43
C ILE A 71 -4.51 5.66 -5.40
N ILE A 72 -5.13 5.69 -4.22
CA ILE A 72 -6.59 5.89 -4.10
C ILE A 72 -6.97 7.27 -4.66
N ALA A 73 -6.22 8.31 -4.32
CA ALA A 73 -6.45 9.65 -4.84
C ALA A 73 -6.32 9.69 -6.37
N ALA A 74 -5.33 9.01 -6.94
CA ALA A 74 -5.14 8.90 -8.38
C ALA A 74 -6.29 8.10 -9.05
N ASP A 75 -6.68 6.96 -8.49
CA ASP A 75 -7.81 6.14 -8.98
C ASP A 75 -9.13 6.93 -8.95
N ARG A 76 -9.35 7.73 -7.90
CA ARG A 76 -10.50 8.64 -7.81
C ARG A 76 -10.43 9.83 -8.77
N ALA A 77 -9.22 10.30 -9.09
CA ALA A 77 -9.01 11.48 -9.93
C ALA A 77 -9.01 11.15 -11.43
N VAL A 78 -8.96 9.89 -11.82
CA VAL A 78 -9.12 9.44 -13.21
C VAL A 78 -10.57 8.97 -13.42
N PRO A 79 -11.51 9.85 -13.82
CA PRO A 79 -12.73 9.38 -14.44
C PRO A 79 -12.35 8.66 -15.75
N GLU A 80 -12.90 7.46 -15.97
CA GLU A 80 -12.87 6.83 -17.30
C GLU A 80 -13.50 7.82 -18.30
N GLU A 81 -12.68 8.42 -19.17
CA GLU A 81 -13.13 9.11 -20.39
C GLU A 81 -13.25 8.11 -21.55
#